data_AF-A0A1U6JD53-F1
#
_entry.id   AF-A0A1U6JD53-F1
#
_cell.length_a   1.000
_cell.length_b   1.000
_cell.length_c   1.000
_cell.angle_alpha   90.00
_cell.angle_beta   90.00
_cell.angle_gamma   90.00
#
_symmetry.space_group_name_H-M   'P 1'
#
loop_
_entity.id
_entity.type
_entity.pdbx_description
1 polymer ?
#
loop_
_entity_poly.entity_id
_entity_poly.type
_entity_poly.pdbx_seq_one_letter_code
_entity_poly.pdbx_strand_id
1 'polypeptide(L)'
;MKKIFLKFLGYWKSTYISFKMLSLLCFASMISIIVSVFNNDLDANGNLVIIRHTFSSIIGYFLENTTKKVFVCTDKVIILRNLIVGIIALIILFVVIFACIFDTNVNNPFLILLKNVLCSCIGFLISASENCIK
;
A
#
# COMPACT_ATOMS: atom_id res chain seq x y z
N MET A 1 21.05 3.68 -5.70
CA MET A 1 19.83 3.08 -6.27
C MET A 1 20.02 1.71 -6.92
N LYS A 2 20.97 1.50 -7.86
CA LYS A 2 21.12 0.22 -8.61
C LYS A 2 21.27 -1.05 -7.76
N LYS A 3 22.04 -0.99 -6.65
CA LYS A 3 22.22 -2.13 -5.71
C LYS A 3 20.94 -2.48 -4.94
N ILE A 4 20.12 -1.49 -4.58
CA ILE A 4 18.85 -1.70 -3.88
C ILE A 4 17.83 -2.34 -4.82
N PHE A 5 17.76 -1.84 -6.06
CA PHE A 5 16.88 -2.40 -7.09
C PHE A 5 17.20 -3.85 -7.42
N LEU A 6 18.48 -4.20 -7.55
CA LEU A 6 18.91 -5.59 -7.77
C LEU A 6 18.58 -6.51 -6.59
N LYS A 7 18.76 -6.03 -5.34
CA LYS A 7 18.34 -6.77 -4.14
C LYS A 7 16.82 -6.98 -4.11
N PHE A 8 16.05 -5.95 -4.43
CA PHE A 8 14.60 -6.03 -4.54
C PHE A 8 14.16 -7.07 -5.57
N LEU A 9 14.75 -7.07 -6.77
CA LEU A 9 14.50 -8.07 -7.81
C LEU A 9 14.83 -9.49 -7.35
N GLY A 10 15.91 -9.66 -6.58
CA GLY A 10 16.28 -10.94 -5.97
C GLY A 10 15.23 -11.44 -4.98
N TYR A 11 14.77 -10.55 -4.08
CA TYR A 11 13.71 -10.89 -3.13
C TYR A 11 12.38 -11.15 -3.82
N TRP A 12 12.02 -10.34 -4.81
CA TRP A 12 10.82 -10.50 -5.61
C TRP A 12 10.81 -11.86 -6.32
N LYS A 13 11.92 -12.29 -6.95
CA LYS A 13 11.97 -13.63 -7.57
C LYS A 13 11.71 -14.75 -6.57
N SER A 14 12.23 -14.61 -5.36
CA SER A 14 12.18 -15.61 -4.28
C SER A 14 10.83 -15.71 -3.54
N THR A 15 9.86 -14.81 -3.78
CA THR A 15 8.56 -14.85 -3.10
C THR A 15 7.54 -15.75 -3.79
N TYR A 16 6.57 -16.22 -3.00
CA TYR A 16 5.42 -16.99 -3.45
C TYR A 16 4.62 -16.24 -4.52
N ILE A 17 4.10 -17.00 -5.49
CA ILE A 17 3.32 -16.44 -6.60
C ILE A 17 2.11 -15.64 -6.11
N SER A 18 1.43 -16.10 -5.05
CA SER A 18 0.26 -15.41 -4.48
C SER A 18 0.61 -14.02 -3.95
N PHE A 19 1.77 -13.86 -3.30
CA PHE A 19 2.23 -12.56 -2.80
C PHE A 19 2.52 -11.58 -3.95
N LYS A 20 3.11 -12.08 -5.05
CA LYS A 20 3.36 -11.28 -6.26
C LYS A 20 2.04 -10.79 -6.88
N MET A 21 1.07 -11.70 -7.01
CA MET A 21 -0.25 -11.36 -7.55
C MET A 21 -1.00 -10.35 -6.68
N LEU A 22 -0.97 -10.53 -5.35
CA LEU A 22 -1.55 -9.56 -4.41
C LEU A 22 -0.90 -8.18 -4.53
N SER A 23 0.43 -8.12 -4.64
CA SER A 23 1.13 -6.84 -4.80
C SER A 23 0.79 -6.17 -6.13
N LEU A 24 0.68 -6.91 -7.23
CA LEU A 24 0.25 -6.37 -8.53
C LEU A 24 -1.20 -5.84 -8.48
N LEU A 25 -2.12 -6.58 -7.86
CA LEU A 25 -3.50 -6.14 -7.66
C LEU A 25 -3.58 -4.88 -6.77
N CYS A 26 -2.73 -4.80 -5.75
CA CYS A 26 -2.61 -3.62 -4.90
C CYS A 26 -2.21 -2.39 -5.73
N PHE A 27 -1.18 -2.50 -6.57
CA PHE A 27 -0.74 -1.37 -7.40
C PHE A 27 -1.79 -0.99 -8.46
N ALA A 28 -2.43 -1.97 -9.10
CA ALA A 28 -3.48 -1.70 -10.09
C ALA A 28 -4.69 -0.99 -9.46
N SER A 29 -5.18 -1.48 -8.32
CA SER A 29 -6.29 -0.85 -7.59
C SER A 29 -5.93 0.54 -7.07
N MET A 30 -4.70 0.75 -6.62
CA MET A 30 -4.19 2.03 -6.18
C MET A 30 -4.15 3.08 -7.30
N ILE A 31 -3.74 2.71 -8.52
CA ILE A 31 -3.77 3.62 -9.67
C ILE A 31 -5.19 4.10 -9.93
N SER A 32 -6.17 3.19 -9.93
CA SER A 32 -7.59 3.54 -10.12
C SER A 32 -8.10 4.48 -9.03
N ILE A 33 -7.72 4.26 -7.77
CA ILE A 33 -8.09 5.15 -6.65
C ILE A 33 -7.48 6.54 -6.84
N ILE A 34 -6.20 6.63 -7.22
CA ILE A 34 -5.52 7.92 -7.46
C ILE A 34 -6.22 8.70 -8.58
N VAL A 35 -6.55 8.05 -9.69
CA VAL A 35 -7.30 8.70 -10.79
C VAL A 35 -8.67 9.18 -10.32
N SER A 36 -9.33 8.40 -9.45
CA SER A 36 -10.66 8.75 -8.93
C SER A 36 -10.63 9.92 -7.94
N VAL A 37 -9.51 10.15 -7.23
CA VAL A 37 -9.34 11.34 -6.36
C VAL A 37 -9.47 12.63 -7.16
N PHE A 38 -8.97 12.66 -8.39
CA PHE A 38 -8.99 13.87 -9.23
C PHE A 38 -10.21 13.95 -10.18
N ASN A 39 -11.11 12.96 -10.14
CA ASN A 39 -12.29 12.89 -11.01
C ASN A 39 -13.55 12.67 -10.17
N ASN A 40 -14.16 13.76 -9.71
CA ASN A 40 -15.31 13.74 -8.79
C ASN A 40 -16.56 13.03 -9.39
N ASP A 41 -16.70 12.97 -10.71
CA ASP A 41 -17.85 12.32 -11.37
C ASP A 41 -17.86 10.79 -11.21
N LEU A 42 -16.74 10.21 -10.75
CA LEU A 42 -16.57 8.77 -10.59
C LEU A 42 -16.98 8.25 -9.20
N ASP A 43 -17.29 9.14 -8.24
CA ASP A 43 -17.55 8.79 -6.84
C ASP A 43 -18.71 7.80 -6.61
N ALA A 44 -19.70 7.75 -7.52
CA ALA A 44 -20.91 6.93 -7.38
C ALA A 44 -20.91 5.61 -8.16
N ASN A 45 -19.82 5.27 -8.87
CA ASN A 45 -19.79 4.04 -9.65
C ASN A 45 -19.57 2.83 -8.73
N GLY A 46 -20.54 1.90 -8.68
CA GLY A 46 -20.48 0.69 -7.83
C GLY A 46 -19.21 -0.15 -8.05
N ASN A 47 -18.64 -0.12 -9.26
CA ASN A 47 -17.37 -0.81 -9.55
C ASN A 47 -16.18 -0.20 -8.81
N LEU A 48 -16.17 1.12 -8.61
CA LEU A 48 -15.10 1.79 -7.88
C LEU A 48 -15.18 1.56 -6.37
N VAL A 49 -16.39 1.35 -5.84
CA VAL A 49 -16.57 0.90 -4.44
C VAL A 49 -15.90 -0.45 -4.22
N ILE A 50 -16.08 -1.41 -5.12
CA ILE A 50 -15.42 -2.72 -5.06
C ILE A 50 -13.90 -2.56 -5.09
N ILE A 51 -13.37 -1.71 -5.98
CA ILE A 51 -11.93 -1.44 -6.08
C ILE A 51 -11.37 -0.89 -4.76
N ARG A 52 -12.08 0.02 -4.09
CA ARG A 52 -11.68 0.53 -2.75
C ARG A 52 -11.63 -0.59 -1.71
N HIS A 53 -12.63 -1.46 -1.69
CA HIS A 53 -12.66 -2.59 -0.76
C HIS A 53 -11.52 -3.56 -1.03
N THR A 54 -11.29 -3.92 -2.31
CA THR A 54 -10.17 -4.78 -2.70
C THR A 54 -8.84 -4.18 -2.29
N PHE A 55 -8.61 -2.89 -2.55
CA PHE A 55 -7.40 -2.20 -2.14
C PHE A 55 -7.23 -2.23 -0.62
N SER A 56 -8.27 -1.85 0.14
CA SER A 56 -8.25 -1.84 1.60
C SER A 56 -7.96 -3.22 2.19
N SER A 57 -8.56 -4.29 1.65
CA SER A 57 -8.30 -5.66 2.09
C SER A 57 -6.86 -6.11 1.83
N ILE A 58 -6.29 -5.79 0.67
CA ILE A 58 -4.90 -6.15 0.36
C ILE A 58 -3.91 -5.35 1.22
N ILE A 59 -4.17 -4.07 1.44
CA ILE A 59 -3.41 -3.25 2.38
C ILE A 59 -3.50 -3.82 3.79
N GLY A 60 -4.70 -4.17 4.25
CA GLY A 60 -4.92 -4.82 5.54
C GLY A 60 -4.05 -6.07 5.69
N TYR A 61 -4.01 -6.93 4.67
CA TYR A 61 -3.12 -8.10 4.63
C TYR A 61 -1.63 -7.73 4.73
N PHE A 62 -1.18 -6.67 4.05
CA PHE A 62 0.22 -6.24 4.15
C PHE A 62 0.57 -5.60 5.49
N LEU A 63 -0.38 -4.94 6.14
CA LEU A 63 -0.20 -4.29 7.43
C LEU A 63 -0.40 -5.26 8.61
N GLU A 64 -1.07 -6.39 8.39
CA GLU A 64 -1.23 -7.41 9.42
C GLU A 64 0.15 -7.94 9.82
N ASN A 65 0.62 -7.52 11.00
CA ASN A 65 1.76 -8.13 11.64
C ASN A 65 1.41 -9.60 11.85
N THR A 66 2.19 -10.50 11.24
CA THR A 66 2.08 -11.95 11.45
C THR A 66 2.45 -12.28 12.90
N THR A 67 1.54 -11.99 13.83
CA THR A 67 1.57 -12.44 15.23
C THR A 67 1.32 -13.95 15.34
N LYS A 68 0.82 -14.57 14.26
CA LYS A 68 0.74 -16.02 14.14
C LYS A 68 2.12 -16.60 13.85
N LYS A 69 2.73 -17.18 14.89
CA LYS A 69 3.94 -18.03 14.91
C LYS A 69 3.96 -19.21 13.91
N VAL A 70 3.10 -19.26 12.90
CA VAL A 70 2.82 -20.49 12.11
C VAL A 70 3.08 -20.33 10.61
N PHE A 71 3.42 -19.14 10.11
CA PHE A 71 3.95 -19.04 8.74
C PHE A 71 5.44 -18.72 8.78
N VAL A 72 6.23 -19.63 8.22
CA VAL A 72 7.63 -19.46 7.85
C VAL A 72 7.70 -18.38 6.77
N CYS A 73 7.42 -17.12 7.13
CA CYS A 73 7.78 -15.97 6.31
C CYS A 73 9.29 -15.82 6.46
N THR A 74 10.02 -16.25 5.45
CA THR A 74 11.47 -15.97 5.35
C THR A 74 11.70 -14.46 5.50
N ASP A 75 12.82 -14.06 6.13
CA ASP A 75 13.19 -12.64 6.34
C ASP A 75 13.00 -11.77 5.09
N LYS A 76 13.20 -12.39 3.91
CA LYS A 76 13.00 -11.79 2.59
C LYS A 76 11.57 -11.28 2.34
N VAL A 77 10.54 -12.03 2.76
CA VAL A 77 9.13 -11.65 2.58
C VAL A 77 8.78 -10.47 3.49
N ILE A 78 9.30 -10.47 4.72
CA ILE A 78 9.10 -9.37 5.67
C ILE A 78 9.75 -8.08 5.15
N ILE A 79 11.01 -8.16 4.71
CA ILE A 79 11.72 -7.02 4.10
C ILE A 79 10.96 -6.50 2.87
N LEU A 80 10.51 -7.40 2.00
CA LEU A 80 9.78 -7.02 0.79
C LEU A 80 8.44 -6.35 1.11
N ARG A 81 7.68 -6.90 2.06
CA ARG A 81 6.41 -6.34 2.55
C ARG A 81 6.62 -4.94 3.11
N ASN A 82 7.58 -4.76 4.01
CA ASN A 82 7.87 -3.45 4.61
C ASN A 82 8.26 -2.43 3.54
N LEU A 83 9.03 -2.85 2.52
CA LEU A 83 9.39 -2.00 1.40
C LEU A 83 8.16 -1.64 0.53
N ILE A 84 7.28 -2.59 0.24
CA ILE A 84 6.02 -2.32 -0.48
C ILE A 84 5.16 -1.32 0.28
N VAL A 85 4.97 -1.52 1.58
CA VAL A 85 4.21 -0.60 2.44
C VAL A 85 4.85 0.80 2.44
N GLY A 86 6.18 0.89 2.50
CA GLY A 86 6.90 2.16 2.40
C GLY A 86 6.69 2.88 1.07
N ILE A 87 6.75 2.16 -0.06
CA ILE A 87 6.48 2.72 -1.39
C ILE A 87 5.03 3.23 -1.47
N ILE A 88 4.07 2.44 -0.98
CA ILE A 88 2.66 2.82 -0.98
C ILE A 88 2.45 4.10 -0.15
N ALA A 89 2.97 4.15 1.08
CA ALA A 89 2.87 5.33 1.94
C ALA A 89 3.45 6.59 1.25
N LEU A 90 4.60 6.46 0.61
CA LEU A 90 5.26 7.56 -0.08
C LEU A 90 4.44 8.07 -1.28
N ILE A 91 3.88 7.18 -2.09
CA ILE A 91 3.02 7.59 -3.20
C ILE A 91 1.74 8.25 -2.68
N ILE A 92 1.12 7.70 -1.64
CA ILE A 92 -0.08 8.29 -1.05
C ILE A 92 0.21 9.69 -0.50
N LEU A 93 1.35 9.89 0.16
CA LEU A 93 1.76 11.21 0.64
C LEU A 93 1.85 12.21 -0.51
N PHE A 94 2.45 11.83 -1.64
CA PHE A 94 2.47 12.68 -2.83
C PHE A 94 1.06 13.00 -3.34
N VAL A 95 0.17 12.01 -3.41
CA VAL A 95 -1.22 12.23 -3.85
C VAL A 95 -1.95 13.20 -2.93
N VAL A 96 -1.76 13.09 -1.61
CA VAL A 96 -2.34 14.03 -0.63
C VAL A 96 -1.78 15.44 -0.80
N ILE A 97 -0.47 15.59 -1.07
CA ILE A 97 0.14 16.89 -1.37
C ILE A 97 -0.46 17.49 -2.65
N PHE A 98 -0.59 16.70 -3.72
CA PHE A 98 -1.21 17.16 -4.96
C PHE A 98 -2.69 17.52 -4.77
N ALA A 99 -3.45 16.71 -4.05
CA ALA A 99 -4.85 17.00 -3.74
C ALA A 99 -5.03 18.33 -2.98
N CYS A 100 -4.05 18.69 -2.14
CA CYS A 100 -4.00 19.99 -1.47
C CYS A 100 -3.75 21.14 -2.47
N ILE A 101 -2.83 20.96 -3.43
CA ILE A 101 -2.50 21.97 -4.46
C ILE A 101 -3.67 22.19 -5.42
N PHE A 102 -4.38 21.12 -5.79
CA PHE A 102 -5.51 21.16 -6.73
C PHE A 102 -6.87 21.43 -6.07
N ASP A 103 -6.89 21.79 -4.77
CA ASP A 103 -8.11 22.06 -3.99
C ASP A 103 -9.20 20.98 -4.15
N THR A 104 -8.77 19.72 -4.06
CA THR A 104 -9.68 18.58 -4.17
C THR A 104 -10.61 18.51 -2.96
N ASN A 105 -11.88 18.17 -3.19
CA ASN A 105 -12.87 18.06 -2.13
C ASN A 105 -12.38 17.17 -0.97
N VAL A 106 -12.27 17.76 0.23
CA VAL A 106 -11.81 17.08 1.45
C VAL A 106 -12.68 15.89 1.86
N ASN A 107 -13.94 15.89 1.44
CA ASN A 107 -14.92 14.82 1.69
C ASN A 107 -14.92 13.74 0.61
N ASN A 108 -14.03 13.80 -0.39
CA ASN A 108 -13.91 12.76 -1.40
C ASN A 108 -13.58 11.42 -0.72
N PRO A 109 -14.38 10.36 -0.92
CA PRO A 109 -14.22 9.09 -0.20
C PRO A 109 -12.93 8.35 -0.58
N PHE A 110 -12.40 8.55 -1.79
CA PHE A 110 -11.10 8.01 -2.19
C PHE A 110 -9.96 8.71 -1.45
N LEU A 111 -10.04 10.04 -1.33
CA LEU A 111 -9.04 10.82 -0.61
C LEU A 111 -9.04 10.49 0.90
N ILE A 112 -10.22 10.28 1.50
CA ILE A 112 -10.35 9.82 2.89
C ILE A 112 -9.72 8.43 3.07
N LEU A 113 -10.01 7.49 2.17
CA LEU A 113 -9.40 6.15 2.20
C LEU A 113 -7.87 6.24 2.15
N LEU A 114 -7.32 7.04 1.23
CA LEU A 114 -5.88 7.23 1.11
C LEU A 114 -5.26 7.82 2.39
N LYS A 115 -5.87 8.84 2.99
CA LYS A 115 -5.42 9.42 4.28
C LYS A 115 -5.38 8.37 5.38
N ASN A 116 -6.42 7.55 5.50
CA ASN A 116 -6.48 6.49 6.50
C ASN A 116 -5.38 5.43 6.28
N VAL A 117 -5.19 5.00 5.03
CA VAL A 117 -4.14 4.05 4.68
C VAL A 117 -2.75 4.63 4.96
N LEU A 118 -2.50 5.92 4.67
CA LEU A 118 -1.24 6.58 4.98
C LEU A 118 -0.91 6.50 6.48
N CYS A 119 -1.88 6.85 7.33
CA CYS A 119 -1.73 6.76 8.79
C CYS A 119 -1.43 5.33 9.24
N SER A 120 -2.15 4.33 8.71
CA SER A 120 -1.90 2.92 9.03
C SER A 120 -0.53 2.43 8.55
N CYS A 121 -0.10 2.82 7.35
CA CYS A 121 1.23 2.48 6.84
C CYS A 121 2.35 3.10 7.68
N ILE A 122 2.21 4.37 8.08
CA ILE A 122 3.18 5.04 8.96
C ILE A 122 3.26 4.32 10.31
N GLY A 123 2.12 4.04 10.96
CA GLY A 123 2.08 3.32 12.23
C GLY A 123 2.73 1.94 12.14
N PHE A 124 2.46 1.21 11.05
CA PHE A 124 3.12 -0.07 10.77
C PHE A 124 4.64 0.06 10.59
N LEU A 125 5.11 1.04 9.81
CA LEU A 125 6.54 1.23 9.55
C LEU A 125 7.30 1.63 10.82
N ILE A 126 6.70 2.47 11.67
CA ILE A 126 7.26 2.82 12.99
C ILE A 126 7.41 1.54 13.82
N SER A 127 6.34 0.75 13.98
CA SER A 127 6.37 -0.50 14.74
C SER A 127 7.38 -1.51 14.15
N ALA A 128 7.47 -1.61 12.83
CA ALA A 128 8.44 -2.48 12.16
C ALA A 128 9.89 -2.02 12.38
N SER A 129 10.14 -0.71 12.49
CA SER A 129 11.48 -0.16 12.73
C SER A 129 12.00 -0.45 14.15
N GLU A 130 11.12 -0.43 15.16
CA GLU A 130 11.47 -0.77 16.54
C GLU A 130 11.83 -2.26 16.70
N ASN A 131 11.14 -3.13 15.94
CA ASN A 131 11.41 -4.56 15.94
C ASN A 131 12.76 -4.95 15.27
N CYS A 132 13.44 -4.03 14.58
CA CYS A 132 14.77 -4.25 14.01
C CYS A 132 15.93 -3.92 14.97
N ILE A 133 15.66 -3.40 16.17
CA ILE A 133 16.68 -3.00 17.16
C ILE A 133 17.04 -4.16 18.13
N LYS A 134 16.66 -5.41 17.81
CA LYS A 134 17.04 -6.60 18.59
C LYS A 134 18.02 -7.49 17.84
#